data_AF-A0A547PMU1-F1
#
_entry.id   AF-A0A547PMU1-F1
#
_cell.length_a   1.000
_cell.length_b   1.000
_cell.length_c   1.000
_cell.angle_alpha   90.00
_cell.angle_beta   90.00
_cell.angle_gamma   90.00
#
_symmetry.space_group_name_H-M   'P 1'
#
loop_
_entity.id
_entity.type
_entity.pdbx_description
1 polymer ?
#
loop_
_entity_poly.entity_id
_entity_poly.type
_entity_poly.pdbx_seq_one_letter_code
_entity_poly.pdbx_strand_id
1 'polypeptide(L)'
;MTKATELHKKWLQDETYKAEYDALAEEFSLSSALISARSAANMTQSEVAEKMATSQSYVARLESGAVKPTIDALKRYATATGSRLTISLEHRP
;
A
#
# COMPACT_ATOMS: atom_id res chain seq x y z
N MET A 1 -8.77 26.30 -3.79
CA MET A 1 -7.96 25.19 -4.34
C MET A 1 -8.84 23.96 -4.42
N THR A 2 -9.05 23.40 -5.61
CA THR A 2 -9.80 22.14 -5.75
C THR A 2 -8.95 21.01 -5.16
N LYS A 3 -9.49 20.26 -4.21
CA LYS A 3 -8.77 19.14 -3.58
C LYS A 3 -8.62 18.02 -4.62
N ALA A 4 -7.45 17.40 -4.68
CA ALA A 4 -7.18 16.27 -5.57
C ALA A 4 -8.22 15.14 -5.42
N THR A 5 -8.74 14.95 -4.20
CA THR A 5 -9.82 13.99 -3.90
C THR A 5 -11.14 14.29 -4.63
N GLU A 6 -11.49 15.55 -4.81
CA GLU A 6 -12.73 15.95 -5.51
C GLU A 6 -12.59 15.83 -7.03
N LEU A 7 -11.40 16.10 -7.58
CA LEU A 7 -11.09 15.85 -8.99
C LEU A 7 -11.10 14.35 -9.30
N HIS A 8 -10.52 13.53 -8.43
CA HIS A 8 -10.48 12.08 -8.57
C HIS A 8 -11.88 11.45 -8.59
N LYS A 9 -12.77 11.85 -7.66
CA LYS A 9 -14.19 11.39 -7.67
C LYS A 9 -14.92 11.73 -8.96
N LYS A 10 -14.65 12.90 -9.54
CA LYS A 10 -15.27 13.32 -10.79
C LYS A 10 -14.77 12.49 -11.98
N TRP A 11 -13.48 12.18 -12.03
CA TRP A 11 -12.89 11.39 -13.10
C TRP A 11 -13.22 9.89 -13.01
N LEU A 12 -13.49 9.36 -11.82
CA LEU A 12 -14.01 7.99 -11.65
C LEU A 12 -15.35 7.72 -12.36
N GLN A 13 -16.07 8.75 -12.79
CA GLN A 13 -17.30 8.64 -13.59
C GLN A 13 -17.03 8.42 -15.09
N ASP A 14 -15.79 8.63 -15.54
CA ASP A 14 -15.36 8.33 -16.91
C ASP A 14 -14.87 6.88 -16.98
N GLU A 15 -15.46 6.08 -17.88
CA GLU A 15 -15.17 4.65 -18.00
C GLU A 15 -13.71 4.36 -18.41
N THR A 16 -13.10 5.24 -19.20
CA THR A 16 -11.71 5.08 -19.63
C THR A 16 -10.77 5.38 -18.47
N TYR A 17 -11.02 6.48 -17.75
CA TYR A 17 -10.26 6.81 -16.55
C TYR A 17 -10.42 5.73 -15.47
N LYS A 18 -11.64 5.20 -15.29
CA LYS A 18 -11.91 4.14 -14.32
C LYS A 18 -11.19 2.84 -14.68
N ALA A 19 -11.23 2.42 -15.94
CA ALA A 19 -10.54 1.20 -16.38
C ALA A 19 -9.02 1.29 -16.18
N GLU A 20 -8.41 2.41 -16.59
CA GLU A 20 -6.97 2.66 -16.39
C GLU A 20 -6.62 2.79 -14.91
N TYR A 21 -7.48 3.43 -14.11
CA TYR A 21 -7.29 3.54 -12.67
C TYR A 21 -7.41 2.18 -11.97
N ASP A 22 -8.38 1.35 -12.33
CA ASP A 22 -8.58 0.02 -11.75
C ASP A 22 -7.43 -0.93 -12.14
N ALA A 23 -6.91 -0.83 -13.38
CA ALA A 23 -5.71 -1.54 -13.81
C ALA A 23 -4.47 -1.13 -12.98
N LEU A 24 -4.33 0.17 -12.69
CA LEU A 24 -3.26 0.70 -11.87
C LEU A 24 -3.44 0.37 -10.37
N ALA A 25 -4.69 0.28 -9.90
CA ALA A 25 -5.03 -0.08 -8.53
C ALA A 25 -4.57 -1.50 -8.19
N GLU A 26 -4.54 -2.41 -9.17
CA GLU A 26 -3.96 -3.73 -8.99
C GLU A 26 -2.45 -3.65 -8.73
N GLU A 27 -1.73 -2.82 -9.47
CA GLU A 27 -0.29 -2.58 -9.32
C GLU A 27 0.06 -1.94 -7.95
N PHE A 28 -0.85 -1.10 -7.43
CA PHE A 28 -0.68 -0.42 -6.14
C PHE A 28 -1.42 -1.07 -4.97
N SER A 29 -2.05 -2.22 -5.16
CA SER A 29 -2.85 -2.90 -4.13
C SER A 29 -2.03 -3.21 -2.87
N LEU A 30 -0.82 -3.74 -3.07
CA LEU A 30 0.09 -4.05 -1.97
C LEU A 30 0.59 -2.79 -1.25
N SER A 31 1.06 -1.78 -2.00
CA SER A 31 1.50 -0.50 -1.47
C SER A 31 0.44 0.17 -0.60
N SER A 32 -0.80 0.20 -1.11
CA SER A 32 -1.95 0.79 -0.41
C SER A 32 -2.27 0.04 0.88
N ALA A 33 -2.19 -1.30 0.85
CA ALA A 33 -2.38 -2.13 2.05
C ALA A 33 -1.31 -1.87 3.11
N LEU A 34 -0.03 -1.74 2.72
CA LEU A 34 1.07 -1.44 3.64
C LEU A 34 0.90 -0.05 4.29
N ILE A 35 0.64 0.99 3.48
CA ILE A 35 0.40 2.36 3.97
C ILE A 35 -0.79 2.37 4.93
N SER A 36 -1.88 1.68 4.58
CA SER A 36 -3.07 1.61 5.42
C SER A 36 -2.80 0.94 6.77
N ALA A 37 -2.04 -0.16 6.78
CA ALA A 37 -1.63 -0.84 8.01
C ALA A 37 -0.78 0.07 8.91
N ARG A 38 0.19 0.80 8.34
CA ARG A 38 1.00 1.76 9.08
C ARG A 38 0.18 2.93 9.63
N SER A 39 -0.72 3.49 8.82
CA SER A 39 -1.61 4.57 9.23
C SER A 39 -2.55 4.13 10.36
N ALA A 40 -3.12 2.92 10.28
CA ALA A 40 -3.96 2.36 11.35
C ALA A 40 -3.18 2.15 12.66
N ALA A 41 -1.89 1.82 12.57
CA ALA A 41 -0.99 1.72 13.71
C ALA A 41 -0.52 3.08 14.26
N ASN A 42 -0.89 4.21 13.63
CA ASN A 42 -0.42 5.56 13.93
C ASN A 42 1.12 5.67 13.93
N MET A 43 1.78 4.99 12.99
CA MET A 43 3.24 4.96 12.90
C MET A 43 3.78 5.76 11.71
N THR A 44 4.96 6.33 11.90
CA THR A 44 5.83 6.85 10.84
C THR A 44 6.59 5.71 10.16
N GLN A 45 7.15 5.98 8.96
CA GLN A 45 7.98 4.98 8.28
C GLN A 45 9.24 4.62 9.08
N SER A 46 9.79 5.56 9.84
CA SER A 46 10.95 5.34 10.70
C SER A 46 10.64 4.39 11.86
N GLU A 47 9.49 4.55 12.52
CA GLU A 47 9.07 3.67 13.63
C GLU A 47 8.80 2.25 13.13
N VAL A 48 8.21 2.09 11.94
CA VAL A 48 8.04 0.77 11.32
C VAL A 48 9.41 0.16 11.01
N ALA A 49 10.34 0.95 10.47
CA ALA A 49 11.68 0.49 10.17
C ALA A 49 12.44 0.01 11.40
N GLU A 50 12.33 0.74 12.51
CA GLU A 50 12.90 0.36 13.81
C GLU A 50 12.35 -0.99 14.29
N LYS A 51 11.03 -1.17 14.29
CA LYS A 51 10.40 -2.44 14.67
C LYS A 51 10.75 -3.60 13.73
N MET A 52 10.99 -3.31 12.45
CA MET A 52 11.41 -4.31 11.45
C MET A 52 12.92 -4.59 11.46
N ALA A 53 13.71 -3.87 12.26
CA ALA A 53 15.17 -3.87 12.23
C ALA A 53 15.72 -3.64 10.81
N THR A 54 15.25 -2.59 10.14
CA THR A 54 15.64 -2.21 8.76
C THR A 54 15.77 -0.69 8.63
N SER A 55 16.10 -0.17 7.45
CA SER A 55 16.18 1.27 7.18
C SER A 55 14.82 1.88 6.84
N GLN A 56 14.63 3.16 7.21
CA GLN A 56 13.45 3.93 6.76
C GLN A 56 13.37 3.98 5.23
N SER A 57 14.50 4.07 4.54
CA SER A 57 14.55 4.05 3.07
C SER A 57 14.03 2.74 2.47
N TYR A 58 14.25 1.60 3.15
CA TYR A 58 13.68 0.32 2.73
C TYR A 58 12.17 0.31 2.92
N VAL A 59 11.66 0.79 4.06
CA VAL A 59 10.21 0.92 4.31
C VAL A 59 9.55 1.86 3.30
N ALA A 60 10.18 2.99 2.97
CA ALA A 60 9.67 3.91 1.96
C ALA A 60 9.56 3.23 0.58
N ARG A 61 10.56 2.43 0.19
CA ARG A 61 10.53 1.67 -1.07
C ARG A 61 9.50 0.55 -1.06
N LEU A 62 9.26 -0.09 0.09
CA LEU A 62 8.18 -1.06 0.25
C LEU A 62 6.82 -0.39 0.01
N GLU A 63 6.57 0.74 0.67
CA GLU A 63 5.31 1.47 0.56
C GLU A 63 5.10 2.09 -0.82
N SER A 64 6.17 2.49 -1.51
CA SER A 64 6.07 3.04 -2.87
C SER A 64 6.01 1.96 -3.97
N GLY A 65 6.12 0.67 -3.63
CA GLY A 65 6.16 -0.41 -4.62
C GLY A 65 7.47 -0.49 -5.41
N ALA A 66 8.51 0.28 -5.02
CA ALA A 66 9.79 0.33 -5.71
C ALA A 66 10.67 -0.91 -5.48
N VAL A 67 10.20 -1.85 -4.66
CA VAL A 67 10.81 -3.17 -4.44
C VAL A 67 9.72 -4.24 -4.43
N LYS A 68 10.08 -5.44 -4.86
CA LYS A 68 9.26 -6.63 -4.65
C LYS A 68 9.62 -7.23 -3.28
N PRO A 69 8.76 -7.10 -2.25
CA PRO A 69 9.04 -7.70 -0.95
C PRO A 69 9.02 -9.22 -1.00
N THR A 70 9.80 -9.84 -0.12
CA THR A 70 9.62 -11.25 0.21
C THR A 70 8.42 -11.42 1.14
N ILE A 71 7.87 -12.65 1.20
CA ILE A 71 6.81 -12.97 2.18
C ILE A 71 7.29 -12.72 3.62
N ASP A 72 8.57 -12.95 3.92
CA ASP A 72 9.15 -12.65 5.24
C ASP A 72 9.10 -11.14 5.56
N ALA A 73 9.45 -10.29 4.59
CA ALA A 73 9.34 -8.84 4.77
C ALA A 73 7.89 -8.40 5.05
N LEU A 74 6.92 -9.00 4.35
CA LEU A 74 5.49 -8.75 4.60
C LEU A 74 5.06 -9.20 6.00
N LYS A 75 5.53 -10.36 6.46
CA LYS A 75 5.27 -10.84 7.83
C LYS A 75 5.86 -9.90 8.88
N ARG A 76 7.11 -9.47 8.71
CA ARG A 76 7.76 -8.52 9.63
C ARG A 76 7.04 -7.17 9.65
N TYR A 77 6.61 -6.68 8.49
CA TYR A 77 5.84 -5.43 8.39
C TYR A 77 4.49 -5.56 9.12
N ALA A 78 3.77 -6.68 8.92
CA ALA A 78 2.52 -6.96 9.61
C ALA A 78 2.74 -7.00 11.14
N THR A 79 3.74 -7.73 11.63
CA THR A 79 4.10 -7.74 13.05
C THR A 79 4.45 -6.36 13.59
N ALA A 80 5.23 -5.57 12.85
CA ALA A 80 5.64 -4.22 13.25
C ALA A 80 4.44 -3.27 13.42
N THR A 81 3.43 -3.41 12.56
CA THR A 81 2.22 -2.59 12.57
C THR A 81 1.07 -3.19 13.41
N GLY A 82 1.29 -4.33 14.07
CA GLY A 82 0.23 -5.04 14.79
C GLY A 82 -0.87 -5.62 13.89
N SER A 83 -0.59 -5.76 12.60
CA SER A 83 -1.49 -6.31 11.59
C SER A 83 -1.33 -7.83 11.43
N ARG A 84 -2.33 -8.49 10.84
CA ARG A 84 -2.28 -9.90 10.43
C ARG A 84 -2.15 -10.02 8.92
N LEU A 85 -1.05 -10.59 8.43
CA LEU A 85 -0.89 -10.90 7.01
C LEU A 85 -1.88 -11.99 6.58
N THR A 86 -2.72 -11.68 5.59
CA THR A 86 -3.62 -12.63 4.93
C THR A 86 -3.38 -12.53 3.42
N ILE A 87 -3.23 -13.67 2.74
CA ILE A 87 -3.03 -13.74 1.28
C ILE A 87 -4.16 -14.58 0.71
N SER A 88 -4.88 -14.04 -0.27
CA SER A 88 -5.92 -14.73 -1.05
C SER A 88 -5.55 -14.73 -2.53
N LEU A 89 -6.05 -15.73 -3.26
CA LEU A 89 -5.97 -15.80 -4.72
C LEU A 89 -7.39 -15.69 -5.26
N GLU A 90 -7.61 -14.77 -6.18
CA GLU A 90 -8.91 -14.53 -6.80
C GLU A 90 -8.87 -14.95 -8.27
N HIS A 91 -9.95 -15.58 -8.75
CA HIS A 91 -10.09 -15.89 -10.17
C HIS A 91 -10.61 -14.66 -10.90
N ARG A 92 -9.91 -14.24 -11.95
CA ARG A 92 -10.46 -13.28 -12.91
C ARG A 92 -11.45 -14.02 -13.83
N PRO A 93 -12.60 -13.41 -14.15
CA PRO A 93 -13.55 -13.96 -15.11
C PRO A 93 -12.99 -14.01 -16.53
#